data_AF-A0A2T6C1F0-F1
#
_entry.id   AF-A0A2T6C1F0-F1
#
_cell.length_a   1.000
_cell.length_b   1.000
_cell.length_c   1.000
_cell.angle_alpha   90.00
_cell.angle_beta   90.00
_cell.angle_gamma   90.00
#
_symmetry.space_group_name_H-M   'P 1'
#
loop_
_entity.id
_entity.type
_entity.pdbx_description
1 polymer ?
#
loop_
_entity_poly.entity_id
_entity_poly.type
_entity_poly.pdbx_seq_one_letter_code
_entity_poly.pdbx_strand_id
1 'polypeptide(L)'
;MIKSKPAKLHWNYFLSIETDLIKTSRFIEFCGDNLGTYSIELARILISASSEVDVILREICNLILNDESANNINDYRKVIQQNLPEIIDEPVFIHRYGLEFIPWENWNNDENPDWWRSHNKIKHQRNEHFNMANLQNALNSVGALLICVTYYYRMIFQEKNRGRNIIIDLNKTTELLKPLPQLFKLRNDYYRHPVYLY
;
A
#
# COMPACT_ATOMS: atom_id res chain seq x y z
N MET A 1 2.83 -34.89 4.86
CA MET A 1 4.01 -34.03 4.69
C MET A 1 3.56 -32.71 4.08
N ILE A 2 3.62 -31.61 4.81
CA ILE A 2 3.21 -30.28 4.31
C ILE A 2 4.43 -29.67 3.62
N LYS A 3 4.30 -29.32 2.34
CA LYS A 3 5.31 -28.54 1.61
C LYS A 3 4.90 -27.07 1.66
N SER A 4 5.72 -26.20 2.26
CA SER A 4 5.49 -24.76 2.30
C SER A 4 6.38 -24.05 1.26
N LYS A 5 5.85 -22.97 0.67
CA LYS A 5 6.63 -21.98 -0.09
C LYS A 5 6.61 -20.66 0.71
N PRO A 6 7.61 -19.79 0.56
CA PRO A 6 7.59 -18.48 1.21
C PRO A 6 6.31 -17.73 0.85
N ALA A 7 5.55 -17.32 1.86
CA ALA A 7 4.37 -16.49 1.70
C ALA A 7 4.79 -15.05 1.35
N LYS A 8 3.89 -14.31 0.70
CA LYS A 8 4.08 -12.88 0.44
C LYS A 8 3.52 -12.09 1.63
N LEU A 9 4.34 -11.96 2.67
CA LEU A 9 3.89 -11.43 3.97
C LEU A 9 3.25 -10.04 3.84
N HIS A 10 3.96 -9.08 3.25
CA HIS A 10 3.46 -7.70 3.04
C HIS A 10 2.18 -7.66 2.20
N TRP A 11 2.09 -8.52 1.18
CA TRP A 11 0.87 -8.63 0.37
C TRP A 11 -0.32 -9.14 1.18
N ASN A 12 -0.10 -10.12 2.06
CA ASN A 12 -1.14 -10.64 2.93
C ASN A 12 -1.59 -9.59 3.98
N TYR A 13 -0.67 -8.78 4.51
CA TYR A 13 -1.00 -7.65 5.39
C TYR A 13 -1.86 -6.62 4.65
N PHE A 14 -1.45 -6.21 3.45
CA PHE A 14 -2.24 -5.32 2.60
C PHE A 14 -3.65 -5.86 2.37
N LEU A 15 -3.80 -7.11 1.92
CA LEU A 15 -5.11 -7.72 1.66
C LEU A 15 -6.00 -7.75 2.91
N SER A 16 -5.42 -8.00 4.09
CA SER A 16 -6.16 -7.98 5.35
C SER A 16 -6.67 -6.57 5.68
N ILE A 17 -5.81 -5.55 5.56
CA ILE A 17 -6.15 -4.16 5.84
C ILE A 17 -7.19 -3.63 4.84
N GLU A 18 -7.01 -3.91 3.56
CA GLU A 18 -7.97 -3.57 2.50
C GLU A 18 -9.34 -4.20 2.76
N THR A 19 -9.36 -5.48 3.16
CA THR A 19 -10.61 -6.18 3.50
C THR A 19 -11.35 -5.48 4.64
N ASP A 20 -10.64 -4.98 5.66
CA ASP A 20 -11.25 -4.24 6.76
C ASP A 20 -11.75 -2.87 6.31
N LEU A 21 -11.03 -2.15 5.46
CA LEU A 21 -11.50 -0.91 4.84
C LEU A 21 -12.77 -1.13 4.01
N ILE A 22 -12.84 -2.18 3.19
CA ILE A 22 -14.04 -2.52 2.42
C ILE A 22 -15.26 -2.77 3.32
N LYS A 23 -15.08 -3.29 4.53
CA LYS A 23 -16.21 -3.49 5.45
C LYS A 23 -16.81 -2.16 5.93
N THR A 24 -16.01 -1.11 6.09
CA THR A 24 -16.49 0.20 6.56
C THR A 24 -17.42 0.84 5.53
N SER A 25 -17.23 0.51 4.24
CA SER A 25 -18.03 1.05 3.14
C SER A 25 -19.51 0.64 3.16
N ARG A 26 -19.89 -0.30 4.03
CA ARG A 26 -21.29 -0.67 4.30
C ARG A 26 -22.04 0.36 5.15
N PHE A 27 -21.30 1.20 5.86
CA PHE A 27 -21.84 2.16 6.82
C PHE A 27 -21.41 3.59 6.53
N ILE A 28 -20.29 3.76 5.82
CA ILE A 28 -19.74 5.04 5.40
C ILE A 28 -19.68 5.01 3.87
N GLU A 29 -20.51 5.81 3.21
CA GLU A 29 -20.41 5.96 1.75
C GLU A 29 -19.08 6.66 1.43
N PHE A 30 -18.30 6.11 0.49
CA PHE A 30 -17.00 6.68 0.15
C PHE A 30 -17.19 7.82 -0.85
N CYS A 31 -17.51 9.00 -0.33
CA CYS A 31 -17.76 10.22 -1.10
C CYS A 31 -17.16 11.44 -0.39
N GLY A 32 -17.10 12.56 -1.11
CA GLY A 32 -16.56 13.83 -0.60
C GLY A 32 -17.14 14.25 0.75
N ASP A 33 -18.46 14.14 0.92
CA ASP A 33 -19.17 14.54 2.13
C ASP A 33 -18.75 13.74 3.37
N ASN A 34 -18.29 12.49 3.18
CA ASN A 34 -17.93 11.57 4.25
C ASN A 34 -16.41 11.45 4.46
N LEU A 35 -15.58 12.18 3.71
CA LEU A 35 -14.12 12.13 3.85
C LEU A 35 -13.67 12.48 5.28
N GLY A 36 -14.40 13.37 5.96
CA GLY A 36 -14.18 13.74 7.35
C GLY A 36 -14.75 12.77 8.39
N THR A 37 -15.52 11.74 8.00
CA THR A 37 -16.08 10.76 8.93
C THR A 37 -14.97 9.98 9.61
N TYR A 38 -14.95 9.99 10.95
CA TYR A 38 -13.93 9.31 11.76
C TYR A 38 -14.54 8.23 12.65
N SER A 39 -13.76 7.19 12.93
CA SER A 39 -14.20 6.09 13.79
C SER A 39 -13.03 5.32 14.38
N ILE A 40 -13.34 4.45 15.35
CA ILE A 40 -12.35 3.54 15.93
C ILE A 40 -11.80 2.61 14.85
N GLU A 41 -12.63 2.14 13.90
CA GLU A 41 -12.13 1.27 12.83
C GLU A 41 -11.21 2.00 11.86
N LEU A 42 -11.56 3.23 11.47
CA LEU A 42 -10.68 4.03 10.61
C LEU A 42 -9.35 4.34 11.32
N ALA A 43 -9.35 4.49 12.65
CA ALA A 43 -8.12 4.62 13.42
C ALA A 43 -7.26 3.36 13.36
N ARG A 44 -7.87 2.17 13.49
CA ARG A 44 -7.18 0.88 13.40
C ARG A 44 -6.57 0.70 12.02
N ILE A 45 -7.35 0.94 10.96
CA ILE A 45 -6.91 0.83 9.56
C ILE A 45 -5.75 1.79 9.30
N LEU A 46 -5.89 3.07 9.67
CA LEU A 46 -4.85 4.08 9.47
C LEU A 46 -3.54 3.71 10.18
N ILE A 47 -3.60 3.25 11.44
CA ILE A 47 -2.41 2.85 12.20
C ILE A 47 -1.76 1.60 11.61
N SER A 48 -2.55 0.59 11.29
CA SER A 48 -2.03 -0.65 10.70
C SER A 48 -1.39 -0.40 9.34
N ALA A 49 -2.05 0.36 8.45
CA ALA A 49 -1.52 0.70 7.13
C ALA A 49 -0.23 1.53 7.24
N SER A 50 -0.22 2.58 8.07
CA SER A 50 0.96 3.44 8.23
C SER A 50 2.16 2.68 8.81
N SER A 51 1.91 1.76 9.75
CA SER A 51 2.98 0.94 10.34
C SER A 51 3.57 -0.03 9.32
N GLU A 52 2.74 -0.63 8.47
CA GLU A 52 3.22 -1.52 7.41
C GLU A 52 3.98 -0.75 6.31
N VAL A 53 3.55 0.48 6.00
CA VAL A 53 4.28 1.37 5.08
C VAL A 53 5.69 1.67 5.61
N ASP A 54 5.86 1.94 6.91
CA ASP A 54 7.19 2.15 7.50
C ASP A 54 8.12 0.95 7.28
N VAL A 55 7.59 -0.26 7.50
CA VAL A 55 8.34 -1.51 7.33
C VAL A 55 8.75 -1.69 5.87
N ILE A 56 7.81 -1.54 4.93
CA ILE A 56 8.08 -1.75 3.50
C ILE A 56 9.02 -0.68 2.94
N LEU A 57 8.85 0.60 3.32
CA LEU A 57 9.74 1.67 2.87
C LEU A 57 11.19 1.42 3.31
N ARG A 58 11.39 0.96 4.55
CA ARG A 58 12.72 0.56 5.02
C ARG A 58 13.30 -0.55 4.15
N GLU A 59 12.52 -1.60 3.85
CA GLU A 59 12.98 -2.68 2.98
C GLU A 59 13.29 -2.22 1.55
N ILE A 60 12.45 -1.35 0.96
CA ILE A 60 12.70 -0.75 -0.35
C ILE A 60 14.01 0.05 -0.34
N CYS A 61 14.21 0.91 0.66
CA CYS A 61 15.43 1.70 0.76
C CYS A 61 16.67 0.81 0.90
N ASN A 62 16.59 -0.27 1.68
CA ASN A 62 17.69 -1.21 1.83
C ASN A 62 18.03 -1.94 0.52
N LEU A 63 17.02 -2.27 -0.29
CA LEU A 63 17.21 -2.84 -1.62
C LEU A 63 17.86 -1.86 -2.61
N ILE A 64 17.61 -0.56 -2.47
CA ILE A 64 18.18 0.50 -3.32
C ILE A 64 19.63 0.80 -2.93
N LEU A 65 19.87 1.06 -1.64
CA LEU A 65 21.16 1.52 -1.13
C LEU A 65 22.15 0.37 -0.89
N ASN A 66 21.66 -0.86 -0.70
CA ASN A 66 22.42 -2.00 -0.20
C ASN A 66 23.00 -1.78 1.22
N ASP A 67 22.34 -0.96 2.04
CA ASP A 67 22.64 -0.75 3.46
C ASP A 67 21.37 -0.46 4.27
N GLU A 68 21.49 -0.27 5.59
CA GLU A 68 20.36 0.02 6.50
C GLU A 68 20.37 1.49 6.98
N SER A 69 20.81 2.42 6.12
CA SER A 69 20.98 3.83 6.50
C SER A 69 19.67 4.60 6.68
N ALA A 70 18.63 4.25 5.93
CA ALA A 70 17.34 4.94 6.00
C ALA A 70 16.48 4.40 7.15
N ASN A 71 16.09 5.26 8.09
CA ASN A 71 15.45 4.82 9.35
C ASN A 71 14.18 5.60 9.73
N ASN A 72 13.79 6.61 8.95
CA ASN A 72 12.59 7.39 9.19
C ASN A 72 11.99 7.92 7.89
N ILE A 73 10.77 8.45 7.96
CA ILE A 73 10.01 8.92 6.81
C ILE A 73 10.75 9.97 5.95
N ASN A 74 11.59 10.81 6.56
CA ASN A 74 12.34 11.82 5.81
C ASN A 74 13.53 11.19 5.07
N ASP A 75 14.19 10.20 5.66
CA ASP A 75 15.25 9.45 4.99
C ASP A 75 14.66 8.66 3.82
N TYR A 76 13.53 7.96 4.05
CA TYR A 76 12.83 7.23 3.00
C TYR A 76 12.46 8.16 1.84
N ARG A 77 11.87 9.33 2.14
CA ARG A 77 11.52 10.33 1.12
C ARG A 77 12.71 10.69 0.23
N LYS A 78 13.86 11.01 0.82
CA LYS A 78 15.07 11.38 0.06
C LYS A 78 15.52 10.26 -0.87
N VAL A 79 15.53 9.01 -0.37
CA VAL A 79 15.92 7.84 -1.17
C VAL A 79 14.93 7.62 -2.32
N ILE A 80 13.62 7.68 -2.05
CA ILE A 80 12.57 7.49 -3.06
C ILE A 80 12.59 8.60 -4.11
N GLN A 81 12.66 9.87 -3.71
CA GLN A 81 12.77 11.00 -4.66
C GLN A 81 13.95 10.85 -5.63
N GLN A 82 15.07 10.30 -5.17
CA GLN A 82 16.27 10.14 -5.99
C GLN A 82 16.25 8.89 -6.89
N ASN A 83 15.61 7.81 -6.46
CA ASN A 83 15.78 6.48 -7.08
C ASN A 83 14.49 5.87 -7.64
N LEU A 84 13.32 6.24 -7.11
CA LEU A 84 12.00 5.74 -7.51
C LEU A 84 10.95 6.87 -7.48
N PRO A 85 11.16 7.98 -8.21
CA PRO A 85 10.25 9.13 -8.19
C PRO A 85 8.84 8.77 -8.67
N GLU A 86 8.68 7.70 -9.46
CA GLU A 86 7.37 7.24 -9.94
C GLU A 86 6.37 6.93 -8.83
N ILE A 87 6.84 6.55 -7.62
CA ILE A 87 5.97 6.28 -6.46
C ILE A 87 5.20 7.53 -6.03
N ILE A 88 5.78 8.72 -6.21
CA ILE A 88 5.27 9.97 -5.64
C ILE A 88 3.98 10.40 -6.31
N ASP A 89 3.92 10.25 -7.63
CA ASP A 89 2.81 10.70 -8.47
C ASP A 89 1.86 9.55 -8.86
N GLU A 90 2.06 8.34 -8.31
CA GLU A 90 1.24 7.17 -8.63
C GLU A 90 -0.20 7.35 -8.09
N PRO A 91 -1.22 7.38 -8.96
CA PRO A 91 -2.61 7.53 -8.54
C PRO A 91 -3.19 6.20 -8.05
N VAL A 92 -4.15 6.29 -7.13
CA VAL A 92 -4.97 5.17 -6.66
C VAL A 92 -6.42 5.41 -7.03
N PHE A 93 -7.07 4.36 -7.54
CA PHE A 93 -8.46 4.41 -7.98
C PHE A 93 -9.33 3.49 -7.13
N ILE A 94 -10.52 3.98 -6.76
CA ILE A 94 -11.58 3.15 -6.18
C ILE A 94 -12.80 3.26 -7.08
N HIS A 95 -12.77 2.54 -8.20
CA HIS A 95 -13.77 2.66 -9.27
C HIS A 95 -15.23 2.51 -8.81
N ARG A 96 -15.50 1.63 -7.83
CA ARG A 96 -16.85 1.47 -7.25
C ARG A 96 -17.45 2.80 -6.77
N TYR A 97 -16.61 3.70 -6.30
CA TYR A 97 -16.99 4.97 -5.69
C TYR A 97 -16.55 6.19 -6.51
N GLY A 98 -15.97 5.97 -7.70
CA GLY A 98 -15.48 7.05 -8.55
C GLY A 98 -14.39 7.92 -7.91
N LEU A 99 -13.61 7.36 -6.99
CA LEU A 99 -12.54 8.08 -6.30
C LEU A 99 -11.19 7.89 -6.99
N GLU A 100 -10.43 8.97 -7.05
CA GLU A 100 -9.05 9.06 -7.52
C GLU A 100 -8.27 9.97 -6.57
N PHE A 101 -7.07 9.55 -6.15
CA PHE A 101 -6.21 10.32 -5.25
C PHE A 101 -4.75 9.88 -5.36
N ILE A 102 -3.82 10.75 -4.96
CA ILE A 102 -2.37 10.51 -5.01
C ILE A 102 -1.81 10.52 -3.58
N PRO A 103 -1.60 9.35 -2.94
CA PRO A 103 -1.28 9.26 -1.52
C PRO A 103 0.03 9.92 -1.08
N TRP A 104 0.97 10.09 -2.02
CA TRP A 104 2.33 10.55 -1.77
C TRP A 104 2.60 11.97 -2.27
N GLU A 105 1.59 12.68 -2.79
CA GLU A 105 1.76 13.98 -3.46
C GLU A 105 2.49 15.04 -2.61
N ASN A 106 2.35 15.00 -1.28
CA ASN A 106 3.03 15.93 -0.37
C ASN A 106 4.56 15.86 -0.48
N TRP A 107 5.13 14.72 -0.89
CA TRP A 107 6.58 14.58 -1.09
C TRP A 107 7.12 15.43 -2.23
N ASN A 108 6.28 15.87 -3.19
CA ASN A 108 6.68 16.85 -4.20
C ASN A 108 7.04 18.22 -3.60
N ASN A 109 6.49 18.53 -2.42
CA ASN A 109 6.74 19.78 -1.70
C ASN A 109 7.68 19.58 -0.50
N ASP A 110 8.41 18.47 -0.45
CA ASP A 110 9.28 18.14 0.69
C ASP A 110 8.54 18.09 2.04
N GLU A 111 7.26 17.71 2.02
CA GLU A 111 6.42 17.54 3.21
C GLU A 111 6.02 16.08 3.42
N ASN A 112 5.95 15.64 4.68
CA ASN A 112 5.42 14.30 4.96
C ASN A 112 3.91 14.22 4.68
N PRO A 113 3.39 13.07 4.21
CA PRO A 113 1.99 12.95 3.84
C PRO A 113 1.04 13.27 4.98
N ASP A 114 -0.11 13.86 4.65
CA ASP A 114 -1.11 14.25 5.65
C ASP A 114 -1.61 13.08 6.49
N TRP A 115 -1.80 11.92 5.87
CA TRP A 115 -2.20 10.70 6.55
C TRP A 115 -1.10 10.20 7.50
N TRP A 116 0.19 10.38 7.17
CA TRP A 116 1.32 10.02 8.04
C TRP A 116 1.41 10.95 9.26
N ARG A 117 1.26 12.27 9.04
CA ARG A 117 1.20 13.27 10.13
C ARG A 117 0.02 12.97 11.06
N SER A 118 -1.14 12.66 10.49
CA SER A 118 -2.36 12.28 11.21
C SER A 118 -2.18 11.01 12.02
N HIS A 119 -1.59 9.97 11.44
CA HIS A 119 -1.24 8.73 12.13
C HIS A 119 -0.39 9.00 13.38
N ASN A 120 0.69 9.78 13.26
CA ASN A 120 1.57 10.09 14.38
C ASN A 120 0.81 10.83 15.50
N LYS A 121 -0.05 11.78 15.15
CA LYS A 121 -0.91 12.47 16.11
C LYS A 121 -1.87 11.52 16.82
N ILE A 122 -2.53 10.61 16.10
CA ILE A 122 -3.44 9.62 16.70
C ILE A 122 -2.69 8.64 17.62
N LYS A 123 -1.45 8.29 17.29
CA LYS A 123 -0.61 7.39 18.10
C LYS A 123 -0.22 8.01 19.44
N HIS A 124 0.06 9.31 19.47
CA HIS A 124 0.59 10.00 20.65
C HIS A 124 -0.43 10.85 21.42
N GLN A 125 -1.48 11.33 20.75
CA GLN A 125 -2.42 12.37 21.25
C GLN A 125 -3.87 12.05 20.83
N ARG A 126 -4.27 10.78 20.89
CA ARG A 126 -5.62 10.34 20.43
C ARG A 126 -6.76 11.08 21.11
N ASN A 127 -6.60 11.46 22.38
CA ASN A 127 -7.58 12.22 23.15
C ASN A 127 -7.95 13.55 22.48
N GLU A 128 -7.03 14.18 21.75
CA GLU A 128 -7.22 15.47 21.09
C GLU A 128 -7.41 15.35 19.57
N HIS A 129 -6.88 14.28 18.97
CA HIS A 129 -6.77 14.14 17.52
C HIS A 129 -7.51 12.93 16.95
N PHE A 130 -8.49 12.37 17.69
CA PHE A 130 -9.27 11.24 17.20
C PHE A 130 -10.02 11.52 15.89
N ASN A 131 -10.42 12.77 15.65
CA ASN A 131 -11.04 13.20 14.39
C ASN A 131 -10.13 13.06 13.16
N MET A 132 -8.81 12.94 13.35
CA MET A 132 -7.87 12.65 12.26
C MET A 132 -7.92 11.19 11.82
N ALA A 133 -8.56 10.31 12.59
CA ALA A 133 -8.86 8.93 12.19
C ALA A 133 -10.05 8.87 11.21
N ASN A 134 -10.00 9.72 10.18
CA ASN A 134 -11.06 9.92 9.23
C ASN A 134 -10.88 9.06 7.96
N LEU A 135 -11.94 9.01 7.15
CA LEU A 135 -11.99 8.23 5.93
C LEU A 135 -10.87 8.65 4.96
N GLN A 136 -10.65 9.95 4.78
CA GLN A 136 -9.60 10.45 3.89
C GLN A 136 -8.21 9.93 4.26
N ASN A 137 -7.83 10.04 5.53
CA ASN A 137 -6.53 9.57 6.00
C ASN A 137 -6.42 8.05 5.90
N ALA A 138 -7.49 7.32 6.22
CA ALA A 138 -7.51 5.87 6.05
C ALA A 138 -7.32 5.46 4.58
N LEU A 139 -8.11 6.02 3.66
CA LEU A 139 -8.01 5.77 2.21
C LEU A 139 -6.58 6.03 1.70
N ASN A 140 -6.02 7.20 2.03
CA ASN A 140 -4.66 7.55 1.60
C ASN A 140 -3.61 6.61 2.18
N SER A 141 -3.69 6.24 3.46
CA SER A 141 -2.73 5.30 4.05
C SER A 141 -2.78 3.90 3.43
N VAL A 142 -3.98 3.39 3.09
CA VAL A 142 -4.13 2.09 2.42
C VAL A 142 -3.67 2.19 0.95
N GLY A 143 -3.97 3.28 0.26
CA GLY A 143 -3.47 3.54 -1.10
C GLY A 143 -1.95 3.64 -1.16
N ALA A 144 -1.34 4.36 -0.22
CA ALA A 144 0.11 4.43 -0.06
C ALA A 144 0.73 3.04 0.15
N LEU A 145 0.10 2.21 1.00
CA LEU A 145 0.53 0.84 1.22
C LEU A 145 0.44 -0.01 -0.05
N LEU A 146 -0.64 0.11 -0.83
CA LEU A 146 -0.80 -0.57 -2.12
C LEU A 146 0.35 -0.24 -3.08
N ILE A 147 0.71 1.04 -3.20
CA ILE A 147 1.83 1.47 -4.04
C ILE A 147 3.13 0.85 -3.54
N CYS A 148 3.46 1.03 -2.25
CA CYS A 148 4.70 0.52 -1.69
C CYS A 148 4.84 -0.99 -1.83
N VAL A 149 3.80 -1.78 -1.49
CA VAL A 149 3.85 -3.24 -1.61
C VAL A 149 4.03 -3.69 -3.06
N THR A 150 3.45 -2.95 -4.00
CA THR A 150 3.57 -3.24 -5.44
C THR A 150 4.99 -3.00 -5.93
N TYR A 151 5.58 -1.83 -5.65
CA TYR A 151 6.96 -1.52 -6.04
C TYR A 151 7.97 -2.44 -5.35
N TYR A 152 7.77 -2.75 -4.06
CA TYR A 152 8.59 -3.72 -3.35
C TYR A 152 8.60 -5.09 -4.05
N TYR A 153 7.43 -5.66 -4.37
CA TYR A 153 7.38 -6.96 -5.03
C TYR A 153 7.88 -6.91 -6.48
N ARG A 154 7.75 -5.79 -7.18
CA ARG A 154 8.39 -5.58 -8.49
C ARG A 154 9.90 -5.78 -8.38
N MET A 155 10.55 -5.16 -7.40
CA MET A 155 11.99 -5.32 -7.15
C MET A 155 12.35 -6.77 -6.79
N ILE A 156 11.60 -7.40 -5.88
CA ILE A 156 11.82 -8.80 -5.49
C ILE A 156 11.67 -9.76 -6.67
N PHE A 157 10.69 -9.55 -7.54
CA PHE A 157 10.48 -10.39 -8.72
C PHE A 157 11.54 -10.13 -9.79
N GLN A 158 11.99 -8.88 -9.97
CA GLN A 158 13.07 -8.54 -10.89
C GLN A 158 14.37 -9.23 -10.46
N GLU A 159 14.76 -9.14 -9.19
CA GLU A 159 15.96 -9.82 -8.68
C GLU A 159 15.90 -11.34 -8.83
N LYS A 160 14.72 -11.96 -8.60
CA LYS A 160 14.53 -13.41 -8.81
C LYS A 160 14.64 -13.85 -10.26
N ASN A 161 14.47 -12.93 -11.21
CA ASN A 161 14.60 -13.19 -12.64
C ASN A 161 15.89 -12.62 -13.23
N ARG A 162 16.83 -12.15 -12.39
CA ARG A 162 18.13 -11.65 -12.84
C ARG A 162 18.85 -12.69 -13.70
N GLY A 163 19.31 -12.27 -14.88
CA GLY A 163 19.95 -13.15 -15.88
C GLY A 163 18.98 -13.88 -16.81
N ARG A 164 17.67 -13.77 -16.61
CA ARG A 164 16.65 -14.11 -17.61
C ARG A 164 16.26 -12.80 -18.26
N ASN A 165 16.27 -12.69 -19.59
CA ASN A 165 15.86 -11.48 -20.34
C ASN A 165 14.34 -11.21 -20.20
N ILE A 166 13.88 -11.01 -18.97
CA ILE A 166 12.49 -10.78 -18.57
C ILE A 166 12.48 -9.50 -17.75
N ILE A 167 11.71 -8.52 -18.22
CA ILE A 167 11.46 -7.27 -17.51
C ILE A 167 10.18 -7.44 -16.69
N ILE A 168 10.24 -7.12 -15.40
CA ILE A 168 9.07 -7.10 -14.51
C ILE A 168 8.54 -5.67 -14.40
N ASP A 169 7.44 -5.38 -15.11
CA ASP A 169 6.67 -4.14 -15.01
C ASP A 169 5.54 -4.26 -13.96
N LEU A 170 4.77 -3.18 -13.76
CA LEU A 170 3.66 -3.16 -12.80
C LEU A 170 2.54 -4.13 -13.18
N ASN A 171 2.26 -4.30 -14.49
CA ASN A 171 1.27 -5.25 -14.98
C ASN A 171 1.65 -6.69 -14.60
N LYS A 172 2.91 -7.07 -14.83
CA LYS A 172 3.41 -8.40 -14.48
C LYS A 172 3.48 -8.60 -12.97
N THR A 173 3.83 -7.54 -12.24
CA THR A 173 3.88 -7.56 -10.77
C THR A 173 2.50 -7.85 -10.18
N THR A 174 1.48 -7.10 -10.58
CA THR A 174 0.10 -7.29 -10.09
C THR A 174 -0.45 -8.68 -10.46
N GLU A 175 -0.20 -9.18 -11.67
CA GLU A 175 -0.54 -10.56 -12.06
C GLU A 175 0.08 -11.60 -11.10
N LEU A 176 1.38 -11.43 -10.80
CA LEU A 176 2.10 -12.31 -9.90
C LEU A 176 1.62 -12.20 -8.46
N LEU A 177 1.23 -10.99 -8.00
CA LEU A 177 0.68 -10.74 -6.67
C LEU A 177 -0.62 -11.51 -6.44
N LYS A 178 -1.41 -11.73 -7.50
CA LYS A 178 -2.77 -12.31 -7.47
C LYS A 178 -3.72 -11.38 -6.70
N PRO A 179 -4.33 -10.40 -7.36
CA PRO A 179 -5.11 -9.33 -6.73
C PRO A 179 -6.43 -9.77 -6.10
N LEU A 180 -6.75 -11.07 -6.16
CA LEU A 180 -7.97 -11.63 -5.58
C LEU A 180 -7.60 -12.58 -4.43
N PRO A 181 -8.29 -12.51 -3.27
CA PRO A 181 -8.11 -13.49 -2.21
C PRO A 181 -8.48 -14.89 -2.72
N GLN A 182 -7.48 -15.76 -2.83
CA GLN A 182 -7.63 -17.16 -3.29
C GLN A 182 -7.34 -18.10 -2.11
N LEU A 183 -8.28 -18.22 -1.17
CA LEU A 183 -8.18 -19.19 -0.07
C LEU A 183 -8.19 -20.64 -0.60
N PHE A 184 -8.94 -20.89 -1.69
CA PHE A 184 -8.98 -22.17 -2.37
C PHE A 184 -8.83 -21.98 -3.89
N LYS A 185 -7.98 -22.81 -4.50
CA LYS A 185 -7.76 -22.84 -5.95
C LYS A 185 -7.51 -24.29 -6.40
N LEU A 186 -8.07 -24.67 -7.55
CA LEU A 186 -7.70 -25.87 -8.30
C LEU A 186 -6.34 -25.66 -9.00
N ARG A 187 -5.90 -26.63 -9.81
CA ARG A 187 -4.62 -26.51 -10.50
C ARG A 187 -4.59 -25.28 -11.43
N ASN A 188 -3.43 -24.65 -11.55
CA ASN A 188 -3.28 -23.37 -12.26
C ASN A 188 -3.71 -23.45 -13.74
N ASP A 189 -3.55 -24.61 -14.37
CA ASP A 189 -3.97 -24.91 -15.75
C ASP A 189 -5.49 -24.83 -15.98
N TYR A 190 -6.30 -24.79 -14.93
CA TYR A 190 -7.77 -24.67 -15.04
C TYR A 190 -8.27 -23.23 -15.05
N TYR A 191 -7.38 -22.25 -14.90
CA TYR A 191 -7.74 -20.84 -14.82
C TYR A 191 -7.13 -20.10 -16.01
N ARG A 192 -7.98 -19.62 -16.90
CA ARG A 192 -7.59 -18.61 -17.89
C ARG A 192 -7.48 -17.28 -17.17
N HIS A 193 -6.32 -16.63 -17.24
CA HIS A 193 -6.18 -15.25 -16.77
C HIS A 193 -7.11 -14.38 -17.63
N PRO A 194 -8.16 -13.76 -17.07
CA PRO A 194 -8.86 -12.71 -17.79
C PRO A 194 -7.87 -11.55 -17.87
N VAL A 195 -7.40 -11.26 -19.08
CA VAL A 195 -6.98 -9.89 -19.42
C VAL A 195 -8.26 -9.09 -19.23
N TYR A 196 -8.34 -8.26 -18.19
CA TYR A 196 -9.54 -7.48 -17.93
C TYR A 196 -9.75 -6.53 -19.11
N LEU A 197 -10.77 -6.82 -19.92
CA LEU A 197 -11.49 -5.85 -20.72
C LEU A 197 -12.56 -5.27 -19.80
N TYR A 198 -12.28 -4.13 -19.17
CA TYR A 198 -13.27 -3.13 -18.73
C TYR A 198 -12.58 -1.78 -18.63
#